data_AF-A0A7C5JX32-F1
#
_entry.id   AF-A0A7C5JX32-F1
#
_cell.length_a   1.000
_cell.length_b   1.000
_cell.length_c   1.000
_cell.angle_alpha   90.00
_cell.angle_beta   90.00
_cell.angle_gamma   90.00
#
_symmetry.space_group_name_H-M   'P 1'
#
loop_
_entity.id
_entity.type
_entity.pdbx_description
1 polymer ?
#
loop_
_entity_poly.entity_id
_entity_poly.type
_entity_poly.pdbx_seq_one_letter_code
_entity_poly.pdbx_strand_id
1 'polypeptide(L)'
;MEAKSGRQNVLWGVLLIYFGLVGLAELYFTLSEWTWAGILALAGLFPLLLFLMDRSQVIMLLPTYIFWAVAGLIALAAGGVLRDPWVALYVFAAIALPFILVYARDPSQWWALIPAYVMIVVGTMVALTDAGIMGDAFVATYVLTAIALPFILVFLRDREQWWALIPAYVLIAVGAMVALIEMGIFRDWIIPAYVMFTIAMPFFMAYLWNRENRWALIPGSILMVIGASMLLASPLAKIVGPGLLILAGLWILLGRAGFRSGGAA
;
A
#
# COMPACT_ATOMS: atom_id res chain seq x y z
N MET A 1 34.97 21.04 8.43
CA MET A 1 33.80 20.15 8.66
C MET A 1 33.43 20.05 10.15
N GLU A 2 34.38 20.22 11.08
CA GLU A 2 34.14 20.11 12.54
C GLU A 2 33.19 21.15 13.16
N ALA A 3 33.13 22.39 12.65
CA ALA A 3 32.26 23.42 13.22
C ALA A 3 30.75 23.16 13.03
N LYS A 4 30.36 22.35 12.01
CA LYS A 4 28.95 22.02 11.73
C LYS A 4 28.38 20.98 12.71
N SER A 5 29.19 20.02 13.17
CA SER A 5 28.75 19.01 14.14
C SER A 5 28.60 19.59 15.55
N GLY A 6 29.47 20.55 15.93
CA GLY A 6 29.42 21.20 17.24
C GLY A 6 28.09 21.91 17.49
N ARG A 7 27.56 22.65 16.50
CA ARG A 7 26.23 23.26 16.62
C ARG A 7 25.15 22.20 16.79
N GLN A 8 25.11 21.17 15.94
CA GLN A 8 24.07 20.12 16.02
C GLN A 8 24.04 19.40 17.37
N ASN A 9 25.20 19.11 17.95
CA ASN A 9 25.27 18.46 19.27
C ASN A 9 24.70 19.36 20.38
N VAL A 10 24.97 20.67 20.32
CA VAL A 10 24.36 21.63 21.25
C VAL A 10 22.84 21.66 21.10
N LEU A 11 22.31 21.49 19.89
CA LEU A 11 20.85 21.46 19.67
C LEU A 11 20.19 20.27 20.33
N TRP A 12 20.74 19.08 20.09
CA TRP A 12 20.25 17.87 20.72
C TRP A 12 20.39 17.96 22.23
N GLY A 13 21.48 18.55 22.75
CA GLY A 13 21.63 18.85 24.17
C GLY A 13 20.54 19.76 24.72
N VAL A 14 20.26 20.90 24.06
CA VAL A 14 19.21 21.84 24.48
C VAL A 14 17.82 21.20 24.44
N LEU A 15 17.50 20.44 23.39
CA LEU A 15 16.23 19.72 23.29
C LEU A 15 16.10 18.66 24.39
N LEU A 16 17.14 17.87 24.64
CA LEU A 16 17.13 16.86 25.70
C LEU A 16 16.97 17.49 27.09
N ILE A 17 17.63 18.62 27.35
CA ILE A 17 17.46 19.37 28.61
C ILE A 17 16.02 19.90 28.71
N TYR A 18 15.48 20.50 27.64
CA TYR A 18 14.12 21.01 27.61
C TYR A 18 13.08 19.92 27.90
N PHE A 19 13.13 18.79 27.17
CA PHE A 19 12.24 17.66 27.41
C PHE A 19 12.48 16.98 28.76
N GLY A 20 13.71 16.96 29.26
CA GLY A 20 14.03 16.46 30.60
C GLY A 20 13.42 17.32 31.72
N LEU A 21 13.48 18.65 31.58
CA LEU A 21 12.83 19.58 32.51
C LEU A 21 11.31 19.46 32.46
N VAL A 22 10.72 19.34 31.27
CA VAL A 22 9.29 19.08 31.11
C VAL A 22 8.88 17.75 31.74
N GLY A 23 9.65 16.68 31.51
CA GLY A 23 9.39 15.37 32.11
C GLY A 23 9.50 15.38 33.64
N LEU A 24 10.45 16.13 34.20
CA LEU A 24 10.51 16.37 35.63
C LEU A 24 9.28 17.14 36.13
N ALA A 25 8.84 18.17 35.39
CA ALA A 25 7.64 18.92 35.76
C ALA A 25 6.39 18.02 35.76
N GLU A 26 6.24 17.11 34.80
CA GLU A 26 5.11 16.15 34.75
C GLU A 26 5.03 15.27 36.01
N LEU A 27 6.17 14.91 36.60
CA LEU A 27 6.22 14.09 37.81
C LEU A 27 5.55 14.79 39.02
N TYR A 28 5.60 16.12 39.06
CA TYR A 28 5.07 16.93 40.16
C TYR A 28 3.78 17.67 39.81
N PHE A 29 3.56 17.93 38.52
CA PHE A 29 2.43 18.65 37.96
C PHE A 29 1.85 17.84 36.81
N THR A 30 0.63 17.33 36.96
CA THR A 30 -0.10 16.72 35.84
C THR A 30 -0.33 17.78 34.76
N LEU A 31 0.37 17.69 33.62
CA LEU A 31 0.24 18.70 32.58
C LEU A 31 -1.00 18.42 31.72
N SER A 32 -1.73 19.47 31.38
CA SER A 32 -2.87 19.33 30.47
C SER A 32 -2.42 19.04 29.03
N GLU A 33 -3.30 18.48 28.21
CA GLU A 33 -3.06 18.25 26.78
C GLU A 33 -2.71 19.56 26.04
N TRP A 34 -3.39 20.67 26.37
CA TRP A 34 -3.08 21.99 25.83
C TRP A 34 -1.67 22.47 26.20
N THR A 35 -1.20 22.13 27.41
CA THR A 35 0.16 22.42 27.84
C THR A 35 1.17 21.63 27.01
N TRP A 36 0.93 20.33 26.79
CA TRP A 36 1.77 19.49 25.92
C TRP A 36 1.78 19.96 24.47
N ALA A 37 0.63 20.33 23.92
CA ALA A 37 0.55 20.92 22.58
C ALA A 37 1.37 22.22 22.49
N GLY A 38 1.28 23.09 23.48
CA GLY A 38 2.08 24.32 23.56
C GLY A 38 3.58 24.06 23.65
N ILE A 39 4.00 23.12 24.50
CA ILE A 39 5.39 22.69 24.66
C ILE A 39 5.97 22.20 23.33
N LEU A 40 5.24 21.32 22.62
CA LEU A 40 5.69 20.78 21.33
C LEU A 40 5.71 21.85 20.22
N ALA A 41 4.70 22.72 20.18
CA ALA A 41 4.67 23.83 19.23
C ALA A 41 5.89 24.75 19.40
N LEU A 42 6.23 25.09 20.65
CA LEU A 42 7.41 25.87 21.00
C LEU A 42 8.72 25.13 20.70
N ALA A 43 8.79 23.83 21.01
CA ALA A 43 9.95 23.00 20.70
C ALA A 43 10.26 22.98 19.20
N GLY A 44 9.24 22.99 18.35
CA GLY A 44 9.37 23.09 16.89
C GLY A 44 9.96 24.41 16.38
N LEU A 45 9.80 25.52 17.11
CA LEU A 45 10.37 26.81 16.71
C LEU A 45 11.90 26.79 16.69
N PHE A 46 12.53 26.04 17.58
CA PHE A 46 13.98 26.00 17.69
C PHE A 46 14.69 25.41 16.44
N PRO A 47 14.38 24.18 15.97
CA PRO A 47 14.93 23.67 14.71
C PRO A 47 14.50 24.50 13.50
N LEU A 48 13.32 25.13 13.53
CA LEU A 48 12.89 26.04 12.48
C LEU A 48 13.78 27.27 12.39
N LEU A 49 14.06 27.95 13.52
CA LEU A 49 14.90 29.13 13.56
C LEU A 49 16.31 28.84 13.00
N LEU A 50 16.84 27.66 13.29
CA LEU A 50 18.15 27.26 12.79
C LEU A 50 18.15 27.00 11.29
N PHE A 51 17.10 26.39 10.76
CA PHE A 51 16.89 26.31 9.33
C PHE A 51 16.77 27.71 8.69
N LEU A 52 16.07 28.65 9.35
CA LEU A 52 15.94 30.02 8.85
C LEU A 52 17.27 30.79 8.85
N MET A 53 18.14 30.54 9.83
CA MET A 53 19.49 31.10 9.92
C MET A 53 20.44 30.46 8.89
N ASP A 54 20.32 29.15 8.64
CA ASP A 54 21.13 28.41 7.69
C ASP A 54 20.24 27.48 6.84
N ARG A 55 19.81 28.00 5.69
CA ARG A 55 18.95 27.29 4.73
C ARG A 55 19.60 26.04 4.13
N SER A 56 20.90 25.82 4.34
CA SER A 56 21.55 24.56 3.95
C SER A 56 21.13 23.37 4.81
N GLN A 57 20.54 23.60 5.99
CA GLN A 57 20.19 22.56 6.96
C GLN A 57 18.74 22.10 6.80
N VAL A 58 18.37 21.67 5.58
CA VAL A 58 17.01 21.20 5.25
C VAL A 58 16.55 20.07 6.18
N ILE A 59 17.47 19.25 6.69
CA ILE A 59 17.19 18.16 7.65
C ILE A 59 16.45 18.67 8.91
N MET A 60 16.66 19.93 9.32
CA MET A 60 15.99 20.52 10.50
C MET A 60 14.50 20.79 10.30
N LEU A 61 14.03 20.82 9.05
CA LEU A 61 12.60 20.91 8.78
C LEU A 61 11.85 19.65 9.24
N LEU A 62 12.50 18.48 9.27
CA LEU A 62 11.84 17.24 9.65
C LEU A 62 11.47 17.20 11.15
N PRO A 63 12.37 17.49 12.10
CA PRO A 63 11.98 17.65 13.52
C PRO A 63 10.94 18.75 13.74
N THR A 64 11.09 19.90 13.08
CA THR A 64 10.09 20.99 13.12
C THR A 64 8.71 20.48 12.73
N TYR A 65 8.64 19.80 11.59
CA TYR A 65 7.42 19.24 11.05
C TYR A 65 6.78 18.24 11.99
N ILE A 66 7.56 17.30 12.55
CA ILE A 66 7.07 16.28 13.48
C ILE A 66 6.49 16.94 14.73
N PHE A 67 7.22 17.88 15.35
CA PHE A 67 6.74 18.57 16.55
C PHE A 67 5.43 19.32 16.29
N TRP A 68 5.33 20.01 15.16
CA TRP A 68 4.10 20.73 14.82
C TRP A 68 2.95 19.81 14.42
N ALA A 69 3.21 18.71 13.73
CA ALA A 69 2.20 17.72 13.40
C ALA A 69 1.62 17.08 14.68
N VAL A 70 2.47 16.72 15.65
CA VAL A 70 2.04 16.16 16.93
C VAL A 70 1.35 17.21 17.81
N ALA A 71 1.88 18.44 17.87
CA ALA A 71 1.23 19.54 18.58
C ALA A 71 -0.17 19.81 18.03
N GLY A 72 -0.32 19.83 16.69
CA GLY A 72 -1.61 19.95 16.02
C GLY A 72 -2.55 18.80 16.32
N LEU A 73 -2.04 17.56 16.36
CA LEU A 73 -2.83 16.38 16.74
C LEU A 73 -3.43 16.55 18.13
N ILE A 74 -2.58 16.89 19.12
CA ILE A 74 -2.98 17.04 20.52
C ILE A 74 -3.97 18.21 20.65
N ALA A 75 -3.70 19.36 20.03
CA ALA A 75 -4.60 20.52 20.11
C ALA A 75 -5.98 20.24 19.49
N LEU A 76 -6.03 19.55 18.34
CA LEU A 76 -7.29 19.20 17.69
C LEU A 76 -8.07 18.14 18.47
N ALA A 77 -7.38 17.18 19.08
CA ALA A 77 -8.00 16.17 19.95
C ALA A 77 -8.53 16.81 21.25
N ALA A 78 -7.71 17.61 21.94
CA ALA A 78 -8.06 18.32 23.17
C ALA A 78 -9.21 19.32 22.96
N GLY A 79 -9.30 19.92 21.76
CA GLY A 79 -10.39 20.79 21.36
C GLY A 79 -11.69 20.07 20.97
N GLY A 80 -11.71 18.73 20.96
CA GLY A 80 -12.87 17.93 20.55
C GLY A 80 -13.18 18.00 19.04
N VAL A 81 -12.27 18.57 18.24
CA VAL A 81 -12.42 18.67 16.78
C VAL A 81 -12.09 17.32 16.13
N LEU A 82 -10.99 16.70 16.57
CA LEU A 82 -10.56 15.40 16.09
C LEU A 82 -11.01 14.32 17.08
N ARG A 83 -12.06 13.59 16.71
CA ARG A 83 -12.55 12.44 17.48
C ARG A 83 -11.77 11.18 17.14
N ASP A 84 -11.81 10.19 18.03
CA ASP A 84 -11.03 8.95 17.95
C ASP A 84 -10.95 8.33 16.53
N PRO A 85 -12.07 8.15 15.77
CA PRO A 85 -11.98 7.54 14.45
C PRO A 85 -11.11 8.34 13.46
N TRP A 86 -11.04 9.66 13.60
CA TRP A 86 -10.34 10.52 12.66
C TRP A 86 -8.86 10.74 13.01
N VAL A 87 -8.43 10.28 14.18
CA VAL A 87 -7.04 10.39 14.65
C VAL A 87 -6.08 9.70 13.69
N ALA A 88 -6.40 8.47 13.29
CA ALA A 88 -5.58 7.73 12.34
C ALA A 88 -5.45 8.46 11.01
N LEU A 89 -6.56 8.97 10.46
CA LEU A 89 -6.56 9.75 9.22
C LEU A 89 -5.66 10.98 9.31
N TYR A 90 -5.71 11.72 10.42
CA TYR A 90 -4.82 12.87 10.64
C TYR A 90 -3.35 12.43 10.64
N VAL A 91 -3.01 11.38 11.40
CA VAL A 91 -1.62 10.91 11.52
C VAL A 91 -1.08 10.48 10.15
N PHE A 92 -1.84 9.67 9.41
CA PHE A 92 -1.43 9.24 8.08
C PHE A 92 -1.39 10.38 7.07
N ALA A 93 -2.31 11.34 7.14
CA ALA A 93 -2.26 12.55 6.30
C ALA A 93 -1.04 13.42 6.61
N ALA A 94 -0.67 13.54 7.89
CA ALA A 94 0.57 14.19 8.29
C ALA A 94 1.79 13.42 7.75
N ILE A 95 1.80 12.09 7.77
CA ILE A 95 2.91 11.32 7.18
C ILE A 95 2.94 11.47 5.64
N ALA A 96 1.78 11.61 4.99
CA ALA A 96 1.67 11.81 3.56
C ALA A 96 2.19 13.19 3.09
N LEU A 97 2.04 14.22 3.93
CA LEU A 97 2.29 15.61 3.53
C LEU A 97 3.72 15.86 2.99
N PRO A 98 4.82 15.36 3.58
CA PRO A 98 6.15 15.50 3.01
C PRO A 98 6.26 14.95 1.57
N PHE A 99 5.61 13.83 1.28
CA PHE A 99 5.61 13.24 -0.06
C PHE A 99 4.82 14.08 -1.07
N ILE A 100 3.67 14.62 -0.64
CA ILE A 100 2.90 15.58 -1.44
C ILE A 100 3.74 16.82 -1.75
N LEU A 101 4.50 17.32 -0.76
CA LEU A 101 5.38 18.47 -0.93
C LEU A 101 6.57 18.19 -1.85
N VAL A 102 7.11 16.96 -1.85
CA VAL A 102 8.15 16.54 -2.81
C VAL A 102 7.62 16.66 -4.23
N TYR A 103 6.44 16.11 -4.49
CA TYR A 103 5.79 16.20 -5.80
C TYR A 103 5.42 17.63 -6.19
N ALA A 104 4.90 18.42 -5.25
CA ALA A 104 4.49 19.80 -5.51
C ALA A 104 5.68 20.71 -5.85
N ARG A 105 6.87 20.41 -5.33
CA ARG A 105 8.11 21.15 -5.66
C ARG A 105 8.70 20.72 -6.99
N ASP A 106 8.67 19.43 -7.28
CA ASP A 106 9.19 18.88 -8.51
C ASP A 106 8.24 17.81 -9.07
N PRO A 107 7.38 18.18 -10.04
CA PRO A 107 6.43 17.25 -10.65
C PRO A 107 7.08 16.09 -11.41
N SER A 108 8.39 16.12 -11.64
CA SER A 108 9.15 14.97 -12.15
C SER A 108 9.28 13.86 -11.11
N GLN A 109 9.20 14.18 -9.81
CA GLN A 109 9.21 13.23 -8.68
C GLN A 109 7.83 12.62 -8.42
N TRP A 110 7.14 12.18 -9.48
CA TRP A 110 5.78 11.63 -9.40
C TRP A 110 5.67 10.38 -8.52
N TRP A 111 6.77 9.64 -8.33
CA TRP A 111 6.80 8.45 -7.47
C TRP A 111 6.36 8.76 -6.04
N ALA A 112 6.56 9.99 -5.55
CA ALA A 112 6.19 10.41 -4.20
C ALA A 112 4.66 10.39 -3.99
N LEU A 113 3.86 10.50 -5.05
CA LEU A 113 2.41 10.36 -4.95
C LEU A 113 1.97 8.96 -4.55
N ILE A 114 2.76 7.91 -4.84
CA ILE A 114 2.39 6.53 -4.49
C ILE A 114 2.38 6.37 -2.96
N PRO A 115 3.48 6.64 -2.21
CA PRO A 115 3.44 6.59 -0.75
C PRO A 115 2.40 7.54 -0.14
N ALA A 116 2.30 8.78 -0.65
CA ALA A 116 1.31 9.74 -0.17
C ALA A 116 -0.12 9.18 -0.24
N TYR A 117 -0.46 8.62 -1.40
CA TYR A 117 -1.78 8.03 -1.65
C TYR A 117 -2.03 6.82 -0.73
N VAL A 118 -1.05 5.92 -0.59
CA VAL A 118 -1.16 4.74 0.28
C VAL A 118 -1.40 5.16 1.74
N MET A 119 -0.67 6.16 2.25
CA MET A 119 -0.88 6.67 3.60
C MET A 119 -2.32 7.18 3.77
N ILE A 120 -2.82 8.01 2.83
CA ILE A 120 -4.19 8.51 2.88
C ILE A 120 -5.20 7.36 2.86
N VAL A 121 -5.05 6.39 1.97
CA VAL A 121 -5.93 5.21 1.89
C VAL A 121 -5.96 4.45 3.21
N VAL A 122 -4.81 4.18 3.81
CA VAL A 122 -4.73 3.44 5.09
C VAL A 122 -5.35 4.27 6.22
N GLY A 123 -5.08 5.57 6.29
CA GLY A 123 -5.70 6.45 7.29
C GLY A 123 -7.22 6.51 7.14
N THR A 124 -7.72 6.57 5.91
CA THR A 124 -9.17 6.52 5.64
C THR A 124 -9.75 5.17 6.01
N MET A 125 -9.05 4.06 5.71
CA MET A 125 -9.50 2.72 6.12
C MET A 125 -9.70 2.64 7.63
N VAL A 126 -8.68 2.99 8.41
CA VAL A 126 -8.77 2.94 9.88
C VAL A 126 -9.91 3.82 10.37
N ALA A 127 -10.04 5.03 9.82
CA ALA A 127 -11.12 5.93 10.22
C ALA A 127 -12.52 5.39 9.91
N LEU A 128 -12.71 4.73 8.77
CA LEU A 128 -13.99 4.11 8.41
C LEU A 128 -14.31 2.90 9.30
N THR A 129 -13.29 2.10 9.65
CA THR A 129 -13.45 0.95 10.56
C THR A 129 -13.79 1.42 11.98
N ASP A 130 -13.03 2.36 12.53
CA ASP A 130 -13.26 2.89 13.88
C ASP A 130 -14.59 3.65 14.00
N ALA A 131 -15.06 4.27 12.91
CA ALA A 131 -16.37 4.91 12.85
C ALA A 131 -17.54 3.90 12.74
N GLY A 132 -17.27 2.59 12.63
CA GLY A 132 -18.27 1.56 12.42
C GLY A 132 -18.95 1.60 11.06
N ILE A 133 -18.35 2.31 10.09
CA ILE A 133 -18.87 2.45 8.72
C ILE A 133 -18.43 1.26 7.86
N MET A 134 -17.19 0.79 8.07
CA MET A 134 -16.62 -0.36 7.36
C MET A 134 -16.43 -1.53 8.32
N GLY A 135 -16.96 -2.71 7.96
CA GLY A 135 -16.71 -3.93 8.72
C GLY A 135 -15.33 -4.51 8.44
N ASP A 136 -14.74 -5.18 9.44
CA ASP A 136 -13.39 -5.77 9.39
C ASP A 136 -13.16 -6.68 8.17
N ALA A 137 -14.20 -7.42 7.77
CA ALA A 137 -14.22 -8.27 6.58
C ALA A 137 -13.80 -7.53 5.29
N PHE A 138 -14.19 -6.26 5.14
CA PHE A 138 -13.94 -5.50 3.92
C PHE A 138 -12.62 -4.74 3.93
N VAL A 139 -11.89 -4.73 5.05
CA VAL A 139 -10.63 -3.97 5.19
C VAL A 139 -9.61 -4.40 4.15
N ALA A 140 -9.38 -5.70 4.01
CA ALA A 140 -8.39 -6.22 3.07
C ALA A 140 -8.80 -5.94 1.61
N THR A 141 -10.08 -6.11 1.25
CA THR A 141 -10.59 -5.73 -0.08
C THR A 141 -10.39 -4.24 -0.36
N TYR A 142 -10.77 -3.38 0.58
CA TYR A 142 -10.61 -1.93 0.43
C TYR A 142 -9.15 -1.55 0.22
N VAL A 143 -8.26 -1.99 1.10
CA VAL A 143 -6.84 -1.63 1.04
C VAL A 143 -6.20 -2.11 -0.26
N LEU A 144 -6.41 -3.37 -0.64
CA LEU A 144 -5.81 -3.93 -1.86
C LEU A 144 -6.32 -3.22 -3.12
N THR A 145 -7.64 -3.04 -3.25
CA THR A 145 -8.22 -2.40 -4.44
C THR A 145 -7.89 -0.91 -4.52
N ALA A 146 -7.87 -0.20 -3.38
CA ALA A 146 -7.49 1.20 -3.35
C ALA A 146 -6.01 1.39 -3.71
N ILE A 147 -5.10 0.57 -3.18
CA ILE A 147 -3.66 0.64 -3.49
C ILE A 147 -3.39 0.31 -4.97
N ALA A 148 -4.28 -0.37 -5.68
CA ALA A 148 -4.13 -0.58 -7.12
C ALA A 148 -4.23 0.72 -7.93
N LEU A 149 -5.00 1.71 -7.46
CA LEU A 149 -5.25 2.97 -8.17
C LEU A 149 -3.97 3.76 -8.54
N PRO A 150 -3.00 3.99 -7.65
CA PRO A 150 -1.77 4.69 -8.04
C PRO A 150 -1.03 3.99 -9.18
N PHE A 151 -1.00 2.65 -9.22
CA PHE A 151 -0.37 1.92 -10.33
C PHE A 151 -1.13 2.08 -11.65
N ILE A 152 -2.47 2.12 -11.61
CA ILE A 152 -3.28 2.44 -12.79
C ILE A 152 -2.96 3.85 -13.28
N LEU A 153 -2.86 4.82 -12.36
CA LEU A 153 -2.53 6.20 -12.70
C LEU A 153 -1.13 6.33 -13.31
N VAL A 154 -0.15 5.55 -12.84
CA VAL A 154 1.19 5.49 -13.45
C VAL A 154 1.11 5.09 -14.92
N PHE A 155 0.38 4.01 -15.22
CA PHE A 155 0.20 3.56 -16.60
C PHE A 155 -0.61 4.54 -17.46
N LEU A 156 -1.64 5.20 -16.90
CA LEU A 156 -2.44 6.18 -17.62
C LEU A 156 -1.63 7.45 -17.94
N ARG A 157 -0.68 7.82 -17.07
CA ARG A 157 0.22 8.96 -17.25
C ARG A 157 1.26 8.67 -18.32
N ASP A 158 1.89 7.51 -18.26
CA ASP A 158 2.93 7.10 -19.19
C ASP A 158 2.74 5.62 -19.57
N ARG A 159 2.35 5.40 -20.83
CA ARG A 159 2.08 4.06 -21.38
C ARG A 159 3.36 3.23 -21.52
N GLU A 160 4.53 3.86 -21.52
CA GLU A 160 5.82 3.15 -21.47
C GLU A 160 6.02 2.45 -20.12
N GLN A 161 5.36 2.93 -19.04
CA GLN A 161 5.35 2.31 -17.71
C GLN A 161 4.30 1.18 -17.60
N TRP A 162 4.16 0.37 -18.65
CA TRP A 162 3.21 -0.75 -18.71
C TRP A 162 3.40 -1.78 -17.58
N TRP A 163 4.60 -1.86 -16.99
CA TRP A 163 4.90 -2.71 -15.84
C TRP A 163 3.97 -2.43 -14.65
N ALA A 164 3.46 -1.20 -14.50
CA ALA A 164 2.57 -0.83 -13.40
C ALA A 164 1.21 -1.55 -13.46
N LEU A 165 0.80 -2.03 -14.64
CA LEU A 165 -0.40 -2.86 -14.76
C LEU A 165 -0.27 -4.21 -14.05
N ILE A 166 0.95 -4.74 -13.88
CA ILE A 166 1.16 -6.02 -13.21
C ILE A 166 0.77 -5.90 -11.72
N PRO A 167 1.34 -4.98 -10.90
CA PRO A 167 0.86 -4.77 -9.54
C PRO A 167 -0.63 -4.40 -9.47
N ALA A 168 -1.11 -3.51 -10.34
CA ALA A 168 -2.51 -3.08 -10.34
C ALA A 168 -3.47 -4.27 -10.50
N TYR A 169 -3.19 -5.14 -11.48
CA TYR A 169 -3.98 -6.34 -11.75
C TYR A 169 -3.98 -7.28 -10.55
N VAL A 170 -2.80 -7.59 -10.00
CA VAL A 170 -2.67 -8.52 -8.87
C VAL A 170 -3.42 -7.99 -7.65
N LEU A 171 -3.26 -6.71 -7.33
CA LEU A 171 -3.94 -6.06 -6.19
C LEU A 171 -5.47 -6.10 -6.34
N ILE A 172 -5.99 -5.78 -7.53
CA ILE A 172 -7.43 -5.86 -7.81
C ILE A 172 -7.93 -7.29 -7.72
N ALA A 173 -7.25 -8.24 -8.35
CA ALA A 173 -7.71 -9.62 -8.41
C ALA A 173 -7.64 -10.33 -7.05
N VAL A 174 -6.64 -10.01 -6.22
CA VAL A 174 -6.57 -10.50 -4.83
C VAL A 174 -7.61 -9.78 -3.96
N GLY A 175 -7.79 -8.47 -4.10
CA GLY A 175 -8.84 -7.74 -3.38
C GLY A 175 -10.26 -8.25 -3.69
N ALA A 176 -10.52 -8.56 -4.96
CA ALA A 176 -11.77 -9.18 -5.42
C ALA A 176 -11.93 -10.60 -4.86
N MET A 177 -10.86 -11.40 -4.83
CA MET A 177 -10.89 -12.73 -4.21
C MET A 177 -11.26 -12.64 -2.72
N VAL A 178 -10.64 -11.73 -1.97
CA VAL A 178 -10.97 -11.51 -0.56
C VAL A 178 -12.45 -11.14 -0.42
N ALA A 179 -12.97 -10.26 -1.27
CA ALA A 179 -14.40 -9.91 -1.24
C ALA A 179 -15.30 -11.13 -1.49
N LEU A 180 -14.93 -12.01 -2.42
CA LEU A 180 -15.69 -13.22 -2.72
C LEU A 180 -15.63 -14.26 -1.60
N ILE A 181 -14.53 -14.31 -0.84
CA ILE A 181 -14.40 -15.15 0.36
C ILE A 181 -15.39 -14.66 1.43
N GLU A 182 -15.39 -13.36 1.71
CA GLU A 182 -16.30 -12.76 2.69
C GLU A 182 -17.78 -12.92 2.32
N MET A 183 -18.10 -12.93 1.01
CA MET A 183 -19.45 -13.21 0.52
C MET A 183 -19.83 -14.71 0.56
N GLY A 184 -18.93 -15.59 1.00
CA GLY A 184 -19.16 -17.04 1.04
C GLY A 184 -19.21 -17.72 -0.33
N ILE A 185 -18.81 -17.02 -1.40
CA ILE A 185 -18.78 -17.52 -2.78
C ILE A 185 -17.51 -18.34 -3.01
N PHE A 186 -16.39 -17.87 -2.47
CA PHE A 186 -15.09 -18.51 -2.61
C PHE A 186 -14.80 -19.42 -1.41
N ARG A 187 -14.16 -20.58 -1.65
CA ARG A 187 -13.84 -21.56 -0.60
C ARG A 187 -12.33 -21.65 -0.37
N ASP A 188 -11.93 -21.94 0.86
CA ASP A 188 -10.51 -21.89 1.28
C ASP A 188 -9.58 -22.75 0.42
N TRP A 189 -10.04 -23.91 -0.02
CA TRP A 189 -9.22 -24.86 -0.74
C TRP A 189 -8.84 -24.44 -2.17
N ILE A 190 -9.49 -23.43 -2.76
CA ILE A 190 -9.12 -22.89 -4.09
C ILE A 190 -8.22 -21.67 -4.01
N ILE A 191 -8.11 -21.03 -2.83
CA ILE A 191 -7.37 -19.78 -2.63
C ILE A 191 -5.92 -19.88 -3.11
N PRO A 192 -5.12 -20.89 -2.71
CA PRO A 192 -3.71 -20.94 -3.11
C PRO A 192 -3.53 -21.04 -4.62
N ALA A 193 -4.34 -21.88 -5.27
CA ALA A 193 -4.31 -22.05 -6.73
C ALA A 193 -4.73 -20.76 -7.44
N TYR A 194 -5.81 -20.12 -6.98
CA TYR A 194 -6.29 -18.86 -7.53
C TYR A 194 -5.21 -17.77 -7.46
N VAL A 195 -4.55 -17.60 -6.30
CA VAL A 195 -3.52 -16.57 -6.12
C VAL A 195 -2.35 -16.83 -7.07
N MET A 196 -1.88 -18.07 -7.19
CA MET A 196 -0.78 -18.41 -8.10
C MET A 196 -1.14 -18.14 -9.58
N PHE A 197 -2.34 -18.54 -10.02
CA PHE A 197 -2.79 -18.27 -11.39
C PHE A 197 -2.98 -16.78 -11.66
N THR A 198 -3.53 -16.06 -10.69
CA THR A 198 -3.71 -14.61 -10.76
C THR A 198 -2.37 -13.91 -10.91
N ILE A 199 -1.35 -14.27 -10.13
CA ILE A 199 -0.03 -13.65 -10.25
C ILE A 199 0.68 -14.09 -11.55
N ALA A 200 0.44 -15.31 -12.04
CA ALA A 200 1.01 -15.77 -13.31
C ALA A 200 0.46 -15.02 -14.54
N MET A 201 -0.83 -14.66 -14.52
CA MET A 201 -1.54 -14.05 -15.63
C MET A 201 -0.89 -12.77 -16.20
N PRO A 202 -0.51 -11.76 -15.40
CA PRO A 202 0.12 -10.55 -15.94
C PRO A 202 1.49 -10.80 -16.59
N PHE A 203 2.24 -11.84 -16.18
CA PHE A 203 3.49 -12.21 -16.86
C PHE A 203 3.24 -12.79 -18.24
N PHE A 204 2.24 -13.66 -18.38
CA PHE A 204 1.85 -14.15 -19.71
C PHE A 204 1.31 -13.01 -20.58
N MET A 205 0.51 -12.11 -20.00
CA MET A 205 0.02 -10.92 -20.70
C MET A 205 1.19 -10.03 -21.18
N ALA A 206 2.22 -9.84 -20.36
CA ALA A 206 3.43 -9.10 -20.72
C ALA A 206 4.18 -9.71 -21.92
N TYR A 207 4.29 -11.04 -21.96
CA TYR A 207 4.89 -11.76 -23.08
C TYR A 207 4.02 -11.74 -24.34
N LEU A 208 2.69 -11.83 -24.19
CA LEU A 208 1.75 -11.75 -25.32
C LEU A 208 1.73 -10.34 -25.93
N TRP A 209 1.89 -9.31 -25.10
CA TRP A 209 1.93 -7.91 -25.54
C TRP A 209 3.20 -7.58 -26.34
N ASN A 210 4.37 -7.99 -25.84
CA ASN A 210 5.62 -7.93 -26.60
C ASN A 210 6.37 -9.26 -26.45
N ARG A 211 6.53 -9.98 -27.57
CA ARG A 211 7.21 -11.28 -27.63
C ARG A 211 8.71 -11.21 -27.29
N GLU A 212 9.28 -10.01 -27.25
CA GLU A 212 10.64 -9.77 -26.76
C GLU A 212 10.74 -9.96 -25.23
N ASN A 213 9.64 -9.85 -24.49
CA ASN A 213 9.58 -10.07 -23.04
C ASN A 213 9.61 -11.56 -22.65
N ARG A 214 10.56 -12.33 -23.22
CA ARG A 214 10.73 -13.76 -22.91
C ARG A 214 11.04 -14.02 -21.45
N TRP A 215 11.62 -13.03 -20.77
CA TRP A 215 11.88 -13.07 -19.33
C TRP A 215 10.61 -13.38 -18.53
N ALA A 216 9.42 -12.95 -18.98
CA ALA A 216 8.16 -13.13 -18.26
C ALA A 216 7.63 -14.57 -18.32
N LEU A 217 8.06 -15.37 -19.30
CA LEU A 217 7.66 -16.78 -19.40
C LEU A 217 8.15 -17.60 -18.22
N ILE A 218 9.33 -17.29 -17.67
CA ILE A 218 9.92 -18.04 -16.56
C ILE A 218 9.07 -17.89 -15.29
N PRO A 219 8.86 -16.68 -14.73
CA PRO A 219 8.03 -16.51 -13.54
C PRO A 219 6.58 -16.94 -13.79
N GLY A 220 6.01 -16.59 -14.95
CA GLY A 220 4.65 -17.00 -15.31
C GLY A 220 4.47 -18.52 -15.31
N SER A 221 5.40 -19.26 -15.92
CA SER A 221 5.32 -20.73 -16.00
C SER A 221 5.56 -21.38 -14.65
N ILE A 222 6.51 -20.89 -13.84
CA ILE A 222 6.75 -21.41 -12.48
C ILE A 222 5.48 -21.26 -11.63
N LEU A 223 4.89 -20.06 -11.62
CA LEU A 223 3.66 -19.79 -10.88
C LEU A 223 2.47 -20.61 -11.40
N MET A 224 2.38 -20.78 -12.72
CA MET A 224 1.36 -21.64 -13.34
C MET A 224 1.50 -23.10 -12.89
N VAL A 225 2.71 -23.65 -12.86
CA VAL A 225 2.97 -25.01 -12.41
C VAL A 225 2.64 -25.16 -10.93
N ILE A 226 3.08 -24.23 -10.07
CA ILE A 226 2.76 -24.24 -8.63
C ILE A 226 1.24 -24.17 -8.44
N GLY A 227 0.56 -23.25 -9.11
CA GLY A 227 -0.90 -23.13 -9.06
C GLY A 227 -1.62 -24.39 -9.50
N ALA A 228 -1.15 -25.02 -10.58
CA ALA A 228 -1.68 -26.30 -11.06
C ALA A 228 -1.47 -27.43 -10.04
N SER A 229 -0.28 -27.53 -9.43
CA SER A 229 0.00 -28.51 -8.37
C SER A 229 -0.92 -28.31 -7.17
N MET A 230 -1.14 -27.06 -6.74
CA MET A 230 -2.07 -26.75 -5.65
C MET A 230 -3.52 -27.10 -6.01
N LEU A 231 -3.96 -26.83 -7.24
CA LEU A 231 -5.30 -27.20 -7.70
C LEU A 231 -5.48 -28.71 -7.75
N LEU A 232 -4.46 -29.46 -8.18
CA LEU A 232 -4.46 -30.92 -8.21
C LEU A 232 -4.43 -31.55 -6.81
N ALA A 233 -3.87 -30.84 -5.82
CA ALA A 233 -3.93 -31.25 -4.41
C ALA A 233 -5.28 -30.93 -3.74
N SER A 234 -6.10 -30.06 -4.36
CA SER A 234 -7.37 -29.63 -3.79
C SER A 234 -8.49 -30.67 -3.96
N PRO A 235 -9.57 -30.62 -3.15
CA PRO A 235 -10.74 -31.49 -3.32
C PRO A 235 -11.36 -31.42 -4.73
N LEU A 236 -11.20 -30.30 -5.44
CA LEU A 236 -11.64 -30.19 -6.84
C LEU A 236 -10.93 -31.13 -7.78
N ALA A 237 -9.72 -31.58 -7.50
CA ALA A 237 -9.03 -32.50 -8.39
C ALA A 237 -9.84 -33.77 -8.66
N LYS A 238 -10.65 -34.20 -7.68
CA LYS A 238 -11.59 -35.32 -7.79
C LYS A 238 -12.69 -35.07 -8.84
N ILE A 239 -13.00 -33.81 -9.17
CA ILE A 239 -14.02 -33.39 -10.14
C ILE A 239 -13.37 -32.92 -11.45
N VAL A 240 -12.34 -32.08 -11.35
CA VAL A 240 -11.61 -31.48 -12.48
C VAL A 240 -10.84 -32.55 -13.26
N GLY A 241 -10.21 -33.52 -12.60
CA GLY A 241 -9.50 -34.61 -13.26
C GLY A 241 -10.41 -35.40 -14.22
N PRO A 242 -11.53 -35.95 -13.74
CA PRO A 242 -12.54 -36.59 -14.60
C PRO A 242 -13.12 -35.65 -15.67
N GLY A 243 -13.41 -34.39 -15.33
CA GLY A 243 -13.92 -33.41 -16.28
C GLY A 243 -12.97 -33.15 -17.46
N LEU A 244 -11.67 -33.00 -17.18
CA LEU A 244 -10.63 -32.85 -18.21
C LEU A 244 -10.51 -34.10 -19.08
N LEU A 245 -10.60 -35.30 -18.48
CA LEU A 245 -10.60 -36.55 -19.25
C LEU A 245 -11.83 -36.68 -20.15
N ILE A 246 -13.01 -36.25 -19.69
CA ILE A 246 -14.23 -36.21 -20.50
C ILE A 246 -14.08 -35.24 -21.67
N LEU A 247 -13.58 -34.02 -21.42
CA LEU A 247 -13.34 -33.03 -22.47
C LEU A 247 -12.28 -33.50 -23.48
N ALA A 248 -11.19 -34.11 -23.01
CA ALA A 248 -10.17 -34.70 -23.89
C ALA A 248 -10.75 -35.85 -24.72
N GLY A 249 -11.57 -36.72 -24.12
CA GLY A 249 -12.28 -37.79 -24.83
C GLY A 249 -13.23 -37.25 -25.90
N LEU A 250 -14.04 -36.24 -25.57
CA LEU A 250 -14.92 -35.55 -26.51
C LEU A 250 -14.14 -34.89 -27.65
N TRP A 251 -13.02 -34.24 -27.36
CA TRP A 251 -12.18 -33.61 -28.36
C TRP A 251 -11.58 -34.63 -29.34
N ILE A 252 -11.10 -35.78 -28.85
CA ILE A 252 -10.60 -36.87 -29.70
C ILE A 252 -11.72 -37.46 -30.57
N LEU A 253 -12.92 -37.62 -30.04
CA LEU A 253 -14.08 -38.14 -30.78
C LEU A 253 -14.53 -37.18 -31.89
N LEU A 254 -14.63 -35.88 -31.58
CA LEU A 254 -15.00 -34.83 -32.54
C LEU A 254 -13.91 -34.63 -33.60
N GLY A 255 -12.64 -34.68 -33.19
CA GLY A 255 -11.49 -34.62 -34.10
C GLY A 255 -11.47 -35.81 -35.08
N ARG A 256 -11.91 -37.00 -34.66
CA ARG A 256 -12.02 -38.18 -35.54
C ARG A 256 -13.29 -38.19 -36.40
N ALA A 257 -14.37 -37.56 -35.96
CA ALA A 257 -15.61 -37.45 -36.75
C ALA A 257 -15.42 -36.58 -38.01
N GLY A 258 -14.53 -35.57 -37.96
CA GLY A 258 -14.21 -34.71 -39.11
C GLY A 258 -13.40 -35.37 -40.23
N PHE A 259 -12.74 -36.50 -39.98
CA PHE A 259 -11.95 -37.21 -41.01
C PHE A 259 -12.74 -38.29 -41.78
N ARG A 260 -13.93 -38.68 -41.32
CA ARG A 260 -14.73 -39.76 -41.96
C ARG A 260 -15.76 -39.26 -42.99
N SER A 261 -15.97 -37.95 -43.15
CA SER A 261 -16.91 -37.39 -44.13
C SER A 261 -16.28 -37.03 -45.49
N GLY A 262 -14.96 -37.20 -45.68
CA GLY A 262 -14.25 -36.89 -46.93
C GLY A 262 -13.81 -38.10 -47.77
N GLY A 263 -14.23 -39.32 -47.41
CA GLY A 263 -13.72 -40.56 -48.02
C GLY A 263 -14.78 -41.46 -48.66
N ALA A 264 -15.96 -40.93 -49.00
CA ALA A 264 -16.98 -41.66 -49.72
C ALA A 264 -17.64 -40.76 -50.78
N ALA A 265 -16.92 -40.50 -51.86
CA ALA A 265 -17.44 -40.19 -53.20
C ALA A 265 -16.31 -40.39 -54.21
#